data_AF-A0A374TD64-F1
#
_entry.id   AF-A0A374TD64-F1
#
_cell.length_a   1.000
_cell.length_b   1.000
_cell.length_c   1.000
_cell.angle_alpha   90.00
_cell.angle_beta   90.00
_cell.angle_gamma   90.00
#
_symmetry.space_group_name_H-M   'P 1'
#
loop_
_entity.id
_entity.type
_entity.pdbx_description
1 polymer ?
#
loop_
_entity_poly.entity_id
_entity_poly.type
_entity_poly.pdbx_seq_one_letter_code
_entity_poly.pdbx_strand_id
1 'polypeptide(L)'
;MIYKIVQGNAFKLHILVRKMEMSKEFNRLVDFDMTQASDIKVELQCCFDDSIIVPTSIGGIEHNVLVCNIPSTLEIGNYNVAVSWTYEGYAMKSVERNILQIIETNQRVKVPVGVFQGETVGMFDLRYYMVTKNQSDCTFVYSLDDVTLSSTPATLKLGEKFEATLTPAEGFNIGLVKVIMDGADITRDAYKDGKIEIPAVSGYVSIMANGDDNIYYYGSTAAKNMCQFNIEDLTKVVGDMVDKSITITTTKDKPYIWFASRVPVVFTQSGFTANLNSTKVGDIYYYWSDELKAGEYTYNAKLK
;
A
#
# COMPACT_ATOMS: atom_id res chain seq x y z
N MET A 1 -27.94 -4.69 5.36
CA MET A 1 -27.88 -5.22 3.97
C MET A 1 -27.78 -6.73 4.09
N ILE A 2 -28.47 -7.53 3.26
CA ILE A 2 -28.43 -9.01 3.34
C ILE A 2 -27.99 -9.54 1.98
N TYR A 3 -26.91 -10.34 1.95
CA TYR A 3 -26.48 -11.03 0.74
C TYR A 3 -27.31 -12.30 0.54
N LYS A 4 -28.04 -12.34 -0.58
CA LYS A 4 -28.86 -13.49 -0.96
C LYS A 4 -28.12 -14.36 -1.96
N ILE A 5 -27.90 -15.62 -1.60
CA ILE A 5 -27.05 -16.54 -2.35
C ILE A 5 -27.83 -17.80 -2.66
N VAL A 6 -27.82 -18.22 -3.92
CA VAL A 6 -28.48 -19.46 -4.33
C VAL A 6 -27.68 -20.64 -3.77
N GLN A 7 -28.38 -21.58 -3.15
CA GLN A 7 -27.80 -22.81 -2.60
C GLN A 7 -26.92 -23.53 -3.64
N GLY A 8 -25.83 -24.15 -3.19
CA GLY A 8 -24.88 -24.83 -4.07
C GLY A 8 -23.77 -23.93 -4.65
N ASN A 9 -23.82 -22.62 -4.41
CA ASN A 9 -22.74 -21.71 -4.82
C ASN A 9 -21.71 -21.53 -3.70
N ALA A 10 -20.44 -21.73 -4.04
CA ALA A 10 -19.32 -21.29 -3.21
C ALA A 10 -19.00 -19.82 -3.49
N PHE A 11 -18.59 -19.09 -2.46
CA PHE A 11 -18.24 -17.68 -2.57
C PHE A 11 -17.20 -17.28 -1.52
N LYS A 12 -16.56 -16.13 -1.73
CA LYS A 12 -15.63 -15.56 -0.75
C LYS A 12 -16.30 -14.41 -0.02
N LEU A 13 -16.24 -14.46 1.30
CA LEU A 13 -16.53 -13.32 2.16
C LEU A 13 -15.19 -12.74 2.60
N HIS A 14 -14.98 -11.46 2.31
CA HIS A 14 -13.82 -10.72 2.76
C HIS A 14 -14.22 -9.82 3.91
N ILE A 15 -13.37 -9.76 4.93
CA ILE A 15 -13.59 -8.96 6.14
C ILE A 15 -12.35 -8.09 6.32
N LEU A 16 -12.47 -6.81 5.94
CA LEU A 16 -11.46 -5.79 6.17
C LEU A 16 -11.49 -5.39 7.64
N VAL A 17 -10.33 -5.43 8.29
CA VAL A 17 -10.16 -5.12 9.70
C VAL A 17 -9.32 -3.87 9.83
N ARG A 18 -9.87 -2.87 10.50
CA ARG A 18 -9.20 -1.59 10.77
C ARG A 18 -9.25 -1.29 12.25
N LYS A 19 -8.21 -0.64 12.77
CA LYS A 19 -8.11 -0.24 14.17
C LYS A 19 -8.16 1.28 14.26
N MET A 20 -8.87 1.80 15.24
CA MET A 20 -8.84 3.21 15.56
C MET A 20 -7.51 3.55 16.23
N GLU A 21 -6.71 4.40 15.60
CA GLU A 21 -5.58 5.06 16.23
C GLU A 21 -6.05 6.37 16.81
N MET A 22 -5.86 6.53 18.12
CA MET A 22 -6.15 7.76 18.85
C MET A 22 -4.84 8.42 19.26
N SER A 23 -4.65 9.66 18.83
CA SER A 23 -3.58 10.53 19.31
C SER A 23 -4.18 11.81 19.88
N LYS A 24 -3.34 12.67 20.47
CA LYS A 24 -3.79 14.00 20.93
C LYS A 24 -4.25 14.91 19.78
N GLU A 25 -3.80 14.64 18.55
CA GLU A 25 -3.95 15.55 17.41
C GLU A 25 -4.92 15.01 16.35
N PHE A 26 -5.12 13.70 16.27
CA PHE A 26 -6.04 13.07 15.31
C PHE A 26 -6.53 11.71 15.81
N ASN A 27 -7.76 11.38 15.42
CA ASN A 27 -8.30 10.03 15.48
C ASN A 27 -8.53 9.54 14.05
N ARG A 28 -7.93 8.42 13.66
CA ARG A 28 -8.11 7.85 12.33
C ARG A 28 -8.25 6.33 12.38
N LEU A 29 -8.98 5.77 11.42
CA LEU A 29 -8.97 4.33 11.19
C LEU A 29 -7.76 3.99 10.33
N VAL A 30 -6.91 3.10 10.83
CA VAL A 30 -5.78 2.53 10.09
C VAL A 30 -6.04 1.05 9.81
N ASP A 31 -5.49 0.57 8.71
CA ASP A 31 -5.47 -0.86 8.40
C ASP A 31 -4.75 -1.62 9.51
N PHE A 32 -5.32 -2.75 9.94
CA PHE A 32 -4.77 -3.55 11.03
C PHE A 32 -4.18 -4.86 10.51
N ASP A 33 -2.89 -5.07 10.76
CA ASP A 33 -2.20 -6.30 10.41
C ASP A 33 -2.70 -7.48 11.25
N MET A 34 -3.54 -8.32 10.64
CA MET A 34 -4.12 -9.49 11.31
C MET A 34 -3.07 -10.56 11.66
N THR A 35 -1.84 -10.50 11.16
CA THR A 35 -0.77 -11.43 11.58
C THR A 35 -0.31 -11.19 13.03
N GLN A 36 -0.64 -10.03 13.59
CA GLN A 36 -0.41 -9.71 15.01
C GLN A 36 -1.48 -10.30 15.94
N ALA A 37 -2.57 -10.83 15.40
CA ALA A 37 -3.63 -11.48 16.16
C ALA A 37 -3.43 -13.01 16.20
N SER A 38 -3.88 -13.64 17.29
CA SER A 38 -3.93 -15.10 17.42
C SER A 38 -5.38 -15.60 17.48
N ASP A 39 -5.56 -16.92 17.39
CA ASP A 39 -6.86 -17.59 17.55
C ASP A 39 -7.97 -17.04 16.64
N ILE A 40 -7.58 -16.59 15.44
CA ILE A 40 -8.50 -16.02 14.46
C ILE A 40 -9.47 -17.10 14.02
N LYS A 41 -10.76 -16.83 14.17
CA LYS A 41 -11.85 -17.74 13.82
C LYS A 41 -12.99 -16.96 13.19
N VAL A 42 -13.49 -17.48 12.07
CA VAL A 42 -14.71 -16.99 11.44
C VAL A 42 -15.72 -18.12 11.41
N GLU A 43 -16.94 -17.81 11.84
CA GLU A 43 -18.02 -18.80 11.96
C GLU A 43 -19.29 -18.28 11.32
N LEU A 44 -20.02 -19.18 10.66
CA LEU A 44 -21.40 -18.96 10.27
C LEU A 44 -22.31 -19.55 11.33
N GLN A 45 -23.15 -18.71 11.93
CA GLN A 45 -24.10 -19.14 12.95
C GLN A 45 -25.50 -19.20 12.35
N CYS A 46 -26.10 -20.38 12.37
CA CYS A 46 -27.47 -20.63 11.96
C CYS A 46 -28.45 -20.41 13.13
N CYS A 47 -29.74 -20.27 12.82
CA CYS A 47 -30.83 -20.16 13.78
C CYS A 47 -30.97 -21.36 14.75
N PHE A 48 -30.29 -22.48 14.47
CA PHE A 48 -30.42 -23.75 15.20
C PHE A 48 -29.19 -24.08 16.07
N ASP A 49 -28.44 -23.07 16.51
CA ASP A 49 -27.25 -23.17 17.39
C ASP A 49 -26.05 -23.96 16.85
N ASP A 50 -26.10 -24.47 15.62
CA ASP A 50 -24.93 -24.99 14.92
C ASP A 50 -24.08 -23.86 14.32
N SER A 51 -22.79 -23.88 14.65
CA SER A 51 -21.77 -22.99 14.09
C SER A 51 -20.90 -23.74 13.09
N ILE A 52 -20.78 -23.19 11.88
CA ILE A 52 -19.89 -23.72 10.85
C ILE A 52 -18.61 -22.90 10.86
N ILE A 53 -17.48 -23.54 11.17
CA ILE A 53 -16.16 -22.90 11.07
C ILE A 53 -15.82 -22.70 9.59
N VAL A 54 -15.50 -21.48 9.22
CA VAL A 54 -15.15 -21.11 7.86
C VAL A 54 -13.64 -21.20 7.68
N PRO A 55 -13.13 -21.85 6.62
CA PRO A 55 -11.73 -21.76 6.25
C PRO A 55 -11.34 -20.32 5.93
N THR A 56 -10.43 -19.76 6.72
CA THR A 56 -10.02 -18.35 6.65
C THR A 56 -8.51 -18.24 6.43
N SER A 57 -8.11 -17.37 5.51
CA SER A 57 -6.72 -16.97 5.30
C SER A 57 -6.59 -15.46 5.48
N ILE A 58 -5.42 -15.00 5.94
CA ILE A 58 -5.10 -13.58 6.00
C ILE A 58 -4.57 -13.13 4.64
N GLY A 59 -5.10 -12.03 4.13
CA GLY A 59 -4.71 -11.41 2.86
C GLY A 59 -4.90 -9.89 2.93
N GLY A 60 -5.04 -9.26 1.76
CA GLY A 60 -5.16 -7.81 1.69
C GLY A 60 -3.81 -7.09 1.78
N ILE A 61 -3.88 -5.76 1.92
CA ILE A 61 -2.72 -4.89 2.03
C ILE A 61 -2.32 -4.83 3.50
N GLU A 62 -1.02 -4.95 3.80
CA GLU A 62 -0.56 -5.06 5.20
C GLU A 62 -1.27 -6.17 6.01
N HIS A 63 -1.79 -7.19 5.33
CA HIS A 63 -2.49 -8.33 5.95
C HIS A 63 -3.77 -7.94 6.71
N ASN A 64 -4.48 -6.91 6.24
CA ASN A 64 -5.67 -6.35 6.88
C ASN A 64 -7.02 -7.02 6.53
N VAL A 65 -7.04 -8.04 5.67
CA VAL A 65 -8.27 -8.70 5.23
C VAL A 65 -8.28 -10.17 5.63
N LEU A 66 -9.37 -10.60 6.28
CA LEU A 66 -9.69 -12.03 6.41
C LEU A 66 -10.46 -12.49 5.18
N VAL A 67 -9.86 -13.38 4.40
CA VAL A 67 -10.46 -14.00 3.22
C VAL A 67 -11.09 -15.32 3.63
N CYS A 68 -12.41 -15.37 3.66
CA CYS A 68 -13.19 -16.47 4.18
C CYS A 68 -13.82 -17.25 3.03
N ASN A 69 -13.46 -18.53 2.87
CA ASN A 69 -13.97 -19.39 1.81
C ASN A 69 -15.26 -20.07 2.27
N ILE A 70 -16.41 -19.55 1.82
CA ILE A 70 -17.71 -20.04 2.23
C ILE A 70 -18.11 -21.26 1.37
N PRO A 71 -18.41 -22.42 1.99
CA PRO A 71 -18.69 -23.64 1.24
C PRO A 71 -20.01 -23.57 0.49
N SER A 72 -20.12 -24.33 -0.61
CA SER A 72 -21.36 -24.47 -1.39
C SER A 72 -22.41 -25.36 -0.71
N THR A 73 -22.04 -26.06 0.35
CA THR A 73 -22.86 -27.06 1.04
C THR A 73 -23.76 -26.47 2.12
N LEU A 74 -23.87 -25.13 2.21
CA LEU A 74 -24.76 -24.50 3.18
C LEU A 74 -26.22 -24.84 2.87
N GLU A 75 -26.99 -25.07 3.93
CA GLU A 75 -28.43 -25.28 3.85
C GLU A 75 -29.17 -23.95 3.65
N ILE A 76 -30.42 -24.01 3.22
CA ILE A 76 -31.27 -22.82 3.09
C ILE A 76 -31.52 -22.23 4.48
N GLY A 77 -31.24 -20.94 4.65
CA GLY A 77 -31.36 -20.29 5.94
C GLY A 77 -30.70 -18.92 6.02
N ASN A 78 -30.90 -18.26 7.16
CA ASN A 78 -30.17 -17.04 7.49
C ASN A 78 -28.94 -17.42 8.32
N TYR A 79 -27.82 -16.78 7.99
CA TYR A 79 -26.55 -16.99 8.66
C TYR A 79 -26.01 -15.67 9.17
N ASN A 80 -25.69 -15.64 10.46
CA ASN A 80 -24.89 -14.58 11.05
C ASN A 80 -23.41 -14.88 10.80
N VAL A 81 -22.58 -13.84 10.74
CA VAL A 81 -21.13 -13.98 10.63
C VAL A 81 -20.52 -13.59 11.96
N ALA A 82 -19.94 -14.54 12.67
CA ALA A 82 -19.16 -14.29 13.87
C ALA A 82 -17.67 -14.29 13.53
N VAL A 83 -16.95 -13.29 14.02
CA VAL A 83 -15.49 -13.15 13.86
C VAL A 83 -14.90 -13.00 15.25
N SER A 84 -13.91 -13.82 15.60
CA SER A 84 -13.20 -13.71 16.86
C SER A 84 -11.70 -13.86 16.69
N TRP A 85 -10.95 -13.18 17.55
CA TRP A 85 -9.48 -13.25 17.59
C TRP A 85 -8.99 -12.80 18.97
N THR A 86 -7.74 -13.08 19.28
CA THR A 86 -7.05 -12.57 20.47
C THR A 86 -6.01 -11.53 20.05
N TYR A 87 -5.96 -10.40 20.74
CA TYR A 87 -4.95 -9.37 20.52
C TYR A 87 -4.59 -8.69 21.84
N GLU A 88 -3.28 -8.55 22.12
CA GLU A 88 -2.75 -7.97 23.37
C GLU A 88 -3.35 -8.60 24.65
N GLY A 89 -3.68 -9.90 24.61
CA GLY A 89 -4.28 -10.61 25.74
C GLY A 89 -5.80 -10.43 25.90
N TYR A 90 -6.43 -9.65 25.03
CA TYR A 90 -7.89 -9.46 25.02
C TYR A 90 -8.55 -10.31 23.95
N ALA A 91 -9.60 -11.02 24.34
CA ALA A 91 -10.46 -11.74 23.40
C ALA A 91 -11.44 -10.76 22.74
N MET A 92 -11.41 -10.71 21.41
CA MET A 92 -12.29 -9.89 20.58
C MET A 92 -13.32 -10.78 19.90
N LYS A 93 -14.56 -10.29 19.80
CA LYS A 93 -15.63 -10.98 19.08
C LYS A 93 -16.62 -9.98 18.49
N SER A 94 -16.83 -10.05 17.18
CA SER A 94 -17.97 -9.42 16.49
C SER A 94 -18.97 -10.50 16.08
N VAL A 95 -20.26 -10.17 16.10
CA VAL A 95 -21.32 -11.01 15.53
C VAL A 95 -22.26 -10.17 14.69
N GLU A 96 -22.11 -10.26 13.38
CA GLU A 96 -22.96 -9.55 12.45
C GLU A 96 -24.20 -10.37 12.13
N ARG A 97 -25.36 -9.82 12.47
CA ARG A 97 -26.63 -10.53 12.31
C ARG A 97 -27.18 -10.39 10.89
N ASN A 98 -27.70 -11.50 10.36
CA ASN A 98 -28.40 -11.58 9.09
C ASN A 98 -27.59 -11.02 7.89
N ILE A 99 -26.27 -11.18 7.87
CA ILE A 99 -25.46 -10.77 6.70
C ILE A 99 -25.73 -11.69 5.50
N LEU A 100 -25.89 -12.99 5.72
CA LEU A 100 -26.01 -13.98 4.65
C LEU A 100 -27.37 -14.67 4.70
N GLN A 101 -27.98 -14.87 3.54
CA GLN A 101 -29.18 -15.68 3.36
C GLN A 101 -28.99 -16.64 2.20
N ILE A 102 -29.01 -17.94 2.49
CA ILE A 102 -28.98 -19.00 1.48
C ILE A 102 -30.43 -19.30 1.08
N ILE A 103 -30.71 -19.28 -0.22
CA ILE A 103 -32.05 -19.45 -0.80
C ILE A 103 -32.05 -20.48 -1.92
N GLU A 104 -33.19 -21.11 -2.16
CA GLU A 104 -33.34 -22.13 -3.21
C GLU A 104 -33.22 -21.52 -4.62
N THR A 105 -33.84 -20.36 -4.85
CA THR A 105 -33.81 -19.65 -6.13
C THR A 105 -33.71 -18.14 -5.91
N ASN A 106 -32.99 -17.44 -6.80
CA ASN A 106 -32.90 -15.99 -6.78
C ASN A 106 -33.33 -15.42 -8.14
N GLN A 107 -34.56 -14.93 -8.24
CA GLN A 107 -35.09 -14.32 -9.47
C GLN A 107 -34.60 -12.88 -9.71
N ARG A 108 -33.81 -12.29 -8.78
CA ARG A 108 -33.22 -10.96 -8.91
C ARG A 108 -31.70 -11.05 -8.82
N VAL A 109 -31.03 -11.08 -9.97
CA VAL A 109 -29.56 -11.02 -10.05
C VAL A 109 -29.09 -9.59 -9.76
N LYS A 110 -29.06 -9.22 -8.49
CA LYS A 110 -28.11 -8.26 -7.95
C LYS A 110 -27.80 -8.72 -6.53
N VAL A 111 -26.77 -9.57 -6.39
CA VAL A 111 -26.06 -9.68 -5.11
C VAL A 111 -25.69 -8.24 -4.74
N PRO A 112 -26.03 -7.74 -3.55
CA PRO A 112 -25.71 -6.38 -3.20
C PRO A 112 -24.20 -6.18 -3.28
N VAL A 113 -23.73 -5.47 -4.31
CA VAL A 113 -22.33 -5.07 -4.45
C VAL A 113 -22.18 -3.88 -3.51
N GLY A 114 -21.47 -4.06 -2.41
CA GLY A 114 -21.31 -3.03 -1.41
C GLY A 114 -20.49 -3.51 -0.22
N VAL A 115 -19.71 -2.58 0.34
CA VAL A 115 -19.01 -2.78 1.60
C VAL A 115 -20.01 -2.48 2.72
N PHE A 116 -20.29 -3.48 3.55
CA PHE A 116 -21.10 -3.33 4.75
C PHE A 116 -20.18 -3.05 5.96
N GLN A 117 -20.43 -1.95 6.66
CA GLN A 117 -19.76 -1.68 7.94
C GLN A 117 -20.47 -2.48 9.03
N GLY A 118 -19.72 -3.34 9.72
CA GLY A 118 -20.21 -4.11 10.85
C GLY A 118 -20.17 -3.34 12.17
N GLU A 119 -20.54 -4.03 13.24
CA GLU A 119 -20.44 -3.55 14.61
C GLU A 119 -18.97 -3.36 15.00
N THR A 120 -18.69 -2.28 15.74
CA THR A 120 -17.34 -2.02 16.24
C THR A 120 -17.05 -2.91 17.44
N VAL A 121 -15.86 -3.52 17.48
CA VAL A 121 -15.40 -4.37 18.57
C VAL A 121 -14.22 -3.72 19.26
N GLY A 122 -14.44 -3.13 20.44
CA GLY A 122 -13.44 -2.30 21.09
C GLY A 122 -13.05 -1.12 20.19
N MET A 123 -11.79 -1.07 19.76
CA MET A 123 -11.27 -0.05 18.83
C MET A 123 -11.28 -0.52 17.36
N PHE A 124 -11.82 -1.70 17.06
CA PHE A 124 -11.80 -2.27 15.72
C PHE A 124 -13.07 -1.96 14.94
N ASP A 125 -12.90 -1.62 13.67
CA ASP A 125 -13.94 -1.43 12.65
C ASP A 125 -13.81 -2.55 11.62
N LEU A 126 -14.85 -3.39 11.53
CA LEU A 126 -14.90 -4.50 10.57
C LEU A 126 -15.79 -4.12 9.40
N ARG A 127 -15.31 -4.40 8.18
CA ARG A 127 -16.05 -4.16 6.95
C ARG A 127 -16.14 -5.42 6.11
N TYR A 128 -17.35 -5.77 5.72
CA TYR A 128 -17.68 -7.01 5.05
C TYR A 128 -17.99 -6.75 3.58
N TYR A 129 -17.44 -7.56 2.69
CA TYR A 129 -17.81 -7.54 1.29
C TYR A 129 -17.68 -8.94 0.69
N MET A 130 -18.57 -9.26 -0.26
CA MET A 130 -18.54 -10.55 -0.94
C MET A 130 -18.00 -10.43 -2.36
N VAL A 131 -17.23 -11.44 -2.75
CA VAL A 131 -16.82 -11.67 -4.14
C VAL A 131 -17.48 -12.98 -4.60
N THR A 132 -18.27 -12.91 -5.66
CA THR A 132 -18.92 -14.09 -6.24
C THR A 132 -18.56 -14.23 -7.72
N LYS A 133 -18.55 -15.46 -8.25
CA LYS A 133 -18.31 -15.73 -9.68
C LYS A 133 -19.37 -15.09 -10.61
N ASN A 134 -20.54 -14.74 -10.06
CA ASN A 134 -21.64 -14.11 -10.79
C ASN A 134 -21.72 -12.59 -10.56
N GLN A 135 -20.69 -11.96 -9.95
CA GLN A 135 -20.69 -10.52 -9.79
C GLN A 135 -20.59 -9.85 -11.17
N SER A 136 -21.44 -8.85 -11.43
CA SER A 136 -21.28 -8.01 -12.61
C SER A 136 -20.11 -7.06 -12.46
N ASP A 137 -19.82 -6.63 -11.22
CA ASP A 137 -18.89 -5.54 -10.92
C ASP A 137 -17.89 -5.92 -9.82
N CYS A 138 -16.63 -5.53 -10.02
CA CYS A 138 -15.48 -5.62 -9.13
C CYS A 138 -15.27 -4.27 -8.43
N THR A 139 -15.23 -4.26 -7.10
CA THR A 139 -14.95 -3.05 -6.31
C THR A 139 -13.45 -2.80 -6.16
N PHE A 140 -13.06 -1.52 -6.16
CA PHE A 140 -11.70 -1.07 -5.95
C PHE A 140 -11.57 -0.23 -4.68
N VAL A 141 -10.46 -0.38 -3.98
CA VAL A 141 -10.03 0.49 -2.88
C VAL A 141 -8.57 0.87 -3.07
N TYR A 142 -8.26 2.12 -2.76
CA TYR A 142 -6.93 2.69 -2.94
C TYR A 142 -6.42 3.23 -1.59
N SER A 143 -5.16 2.94 -1.28
CA SER A 143 -4.40 3.57 -0.20
C SER A 143 -3.17 4.23 -0.83
N LEU A 144 -3.25 5.54 -1.06
CA LEU A 144 -2.21 6.29 -1.76
C LEU A 144 -1.63 7.35 -0.83
N ASP A 145 -0.31 7.39 -0.72
CA ASP A 145 0.42 8.36 0.09
C ASP A 145 1.55 8.97 -0.75
N ASP A 146 1.61 10.29 -0.89
CA ASP A 146 2.58 10.99 -1.76
C ASP A 146 2.72 10.45 -3.21
N VAL A 147 1.67 9.78 -3.71
CA VAL A 147 1.55 9.26 -5.07
C VAL A 147 0.09 9.42 -5.54
N THR A 148 -0.12 9.60 -6.83
CA THR A 148 -1.43 9.65 -7.47
C THR A 148 -1.58 8.57 -8.55
N LEU A 149 -2.82 8.16 -8.83
CA LEU A 149 -3.18 7.25 -9.92
C LEU A 149 -3.95 8.01 -11.00
N SER A 150 -3.65 7.74 -12.27
CA SER A 150 -4.38 8.35 -13.40
C SER A 150 -5.85 7.91 -13.50
N SER A 151 -6.24 6.83 -12.82
CA SER A 151 -7.59 6.28 -12.82
C SER A 151 -7.89 5.61 -11.48
N THR A 152 -9.00 5.98 -10.85
CA THR A 152 -9.46 5.45 -9.56
C THR A 152 -10.95 5.08 -9.60
N PRO A 153 -11.39 4.20 -10.52
CA PRO A 153 -12.77 3.74 -10.56
C PRO A 153 -13.14 3.12 -9.22
N ALA A 154 -14.35 3.38 -8.73
CA ALA A 154 -14.89 2.67 -7.56
C ALA A 154 -15.27 1.22 -7.92
N THR A 155 -15.69 1.00 -9.18
CA THR A 155 -16.08 -0.31 -9.71
C THR A 155 -15.71 -0.46 -11.19
N LEU A 156 -15.39 -1.68 -11.63
CA LEU A 156 -15.31 -2.10 -13.05
C LEU A 156 -16.09 -3.40 -13.25
N LYS A 157 -16.52 -3.73 -14.47
CA LYS A 157 -17.20 -5.02 -14.67
C LYS A 157 -16.22 -6.19 -14.54
N LEU A 158 -16.72 -7.33 -14.09
CA LEU A 158 -15.95 -8.58 -14.08
C LEU A 158 -15.38 -8.87 -15.48
N GLY A 159 -14.08 -9.12 -15.54
CA GLY A 159 -13.35 -9.37 -16.79
C GLY A 159 -12.88 -8.12 -17.54
N GLU A 160 -13.28 -6.91 -17.14
CA GLU A 160 -12.75 -5.68 -17.75
C GLU A 160 -11.28 -5.46 -17.38
N LYS A 161 -10.57 -4.75 -18.26
CA LYS A 161 -9.19 -4.35 -18.05
C LYS A 161 -9.14 -3.14 -17.12
N PHE A 162 -8.21 -3.13 -16.18
CA PHE A 162 -7.83 -1.94 -15.44
C PHE A 162 -6.42 -1.51 -15.83
N GLU A 163 -6.25 -0.22 -16.13
CA GLU A 163 -4.96 0.40 -16.41
C GLU A 163 -4.88 1.75 -15.70
N ALA A 164 -3.75 1.97 -15.03
CA ALA A 164 -3.46 3.26 -14.44
C ALA A 164 -1.95 3.50 -14.35
N THR A 165 -1.55 4.75 -14.45
CA THR A 165 -0.17 5.19 -14.24
C THR A 165 -0.08 5.82 -12.85
N LEU A 166 0.93 5.42 -12.10
CA LEU A 166 1.33 6.03 -10.84
C LEU A 166 2.23 7.24 -11.13
N THR A 167 1.93 8.36 -10.49
CA THR A 167 2.74 9.58 -10.55
C THR A 167 3.08 9.99 -9.13
N PRO A 168 4.35 9.96 -8.71
CA PRO A 168 4.75 10.42 -7.39
C PRO A 168 4.55 11.93 -7.25
N ALA A 169 4.32 12.38 -6.02
CA ALA A 169 4.33 13.80 -5.69
C ALA A 169 5.73 14.41 -5.95
N GLU A 170 5.79 15.73 -6.10
CA GLU A 170 7.07 16.42 -6.30
C GLU A 170 8.03 16.13 -5.14
N GLY A 171 9.25 15.69 -5.46
CA GLY A 171 10.26 15.33 -4.45
C GLY A 171 10.20 13.88 -3.96
N PHE A 172 9.33 13.04 -4.52
CA PHE A 172 9.22 11.63 -4.21
C PHE A 172 9.51 10.76 -5.44
N ASN A 173 9.96 9.53 -5.21
CA ASN A 173 9.89 8.46 -6.18
C ASN A 173 8.74 7.51 -5.83
N ILE A 174 8.30 6.69 -6.79
CA ILE A 174 7.39 5.58 -6.47
C ILE A 174 8.14 4.61 -5.55
N GLY A 175 7.66 4.48 -4.32
CA GLY A 175 8.17 3.58 -3.30
C GLY A 175 7.52 2.20 -3.40
N LEU A 176 6.95 1.74 -2.28
CA LEU A 176 6.25 0.47 -2.21
C LEU A 176 4.96 0.55 -3.05
N VAL A 177 4.79 -0.42 -3.93
CA VAL A 177 3.53 -0.66 -4.63
C VAL A 177 3.05 -2.05 -4.26
N LYS A 178 1.77 -2.18 -3.95
CA LYS A 178 1.11 -3.45 -3.70
C LYS A 178 -0.24 -3.49 -4.40
N VAL A 179 -0.47 -4.53 -5.19
CA VAL A 179 -1.72 -4.79 -5.90
C VAL A 179 -2.25 -6.14 -5.46
N ILE A 180 -3.39 -6.13 -4.79
CA ILE A 180 -4.08 -7.33 -4.32
C ILE A 180 -5.37 -7.50 -5.11
N MET A 181 -5.63 -8.70 -5.62
CA MET A 181 -6.88 -9.05 -6.27
C MET A 181 -7.44 -10.33 -5.67
N ASP A 182 -8.70 -10.25 -5.19
CA ASP A 182 -9.40 -11.36 -4.52
C ASP A 182 -8.58 -11.99 -3.38
N GLY A 183 -7.86 -11.14 -2.64
CA GLY A 183 -7.02 -11.49 -1.50
C GLY A 183 -5.61 -11.99 -1.86
N ALA A 184 -5.31 -12.25 -3.13
CA ALA A 184 -4.00 -12.67 -3.59
C ALA A 184 -3.13 -11.47 -3.99
N ASP A 185 -1.85 -11.48 -3.61
CA ASP A 185 -0.88 -10.50 -4.08
C ASP A 185 -0.50 -10.79 -5.53
N ILE A 186 -0.86 -9.86 -6.42
CA ILE A 186 -0.59 -9.93 -7.86
C ILE A 186 0.39 -8.84 -8.31
N THR A 187 1.03 -8.14 -7.37
CA THR A 187 1.87 -6.95 -7.65
C THR A 187 2.88 -7.20 -8.75
N ARG A 188 3.61 -8.32 -8.67
CA ARG A 188 4.65 -8.66 -9.65
C ARG A 188 4.12 -8.78 -11.08
N ASP A 189 2.89 -9.26 -11.22
CA ASP A 189 2.29 -9.54 -12.52
C ASP A 189 1.50 -8.32 -13.04
N ALA A 190 1.02 -7.46 -12.13
CA ALA A 190 0.18 -6.31 -12.44
C ALA A 190 0.92 -4.97 -12.48
N TYR A 191 2.05 -4.82 -11.78
CA TYR A 191 2.79 -3.56 -11.70
C TYR A 191 4.14 -3.64 -12.40
N LYS A 192 4.39 -2.68 -13.29
CA LYS A 192 5.68 -2.54 -14.00
C LYS A 192 5.93 -1.08 -14.39
N ASP A 193 7.12 -0.59 -14.08
CA ASP A 193 7.64 0.71 -14.54
C ASP A 193 6.66 1.88 -14.32
N GLY A 194 6.11 1.99 -13.10
CA GLY A 194 5.16 3.05 -12.76
C GLY A 194 3.73 2.83 -13.29
N LYS A 195 3.45 1.72 -13.98
CA LYS A 195 2.13 1.40 -14.52
C LYS A 195 1.53 0.18 -13.82
N ILE A 196 0.25 0.25 -13.48
CA ILE A 196 -0.57 -0.89 -13.06
C ILE A 196 -1.44 -1.32 -14.23
N GLU A 197 -1.40 -2.60 -14.57
CA GLU A 197 -2.21 -3.23 -15.60
C GLU A 197 -2.77 -4.57 -15.07
N ILE A 198 -4.09 -4.65 -14.93
CA ILE A 198 -4.81 -5.88 -14.61
C ILE A 198 -5.61 -6.26 -15.86
N PRO A 199 -5.20 -7.28 -16.64
CA PRO A 199 -5.81 -7.61 -17.92
C PRO A 199 -7.31 -7.93 -17.85
N ALA A 200 -7.72 -8.56 -16.75
CA ALA A 200 -9.10 -8.92 -16.48
C ALA A 200 -9.33 -8.93 -14.96
N VAL A 201 -10.12 -8.00 -14.46
CA VAL A 201 -10.46 -7.95 -13.03
C VAL A 201 -11.35 -9.14 -12.66
N SER A 202 -10.98 -9.90 -11.64
CA SER A 202 -11.70 -11.13 -11.26
C SER A 202 -12.38 -11.06 -9.89
N GLY A 203 -12.28 -9.93 -9.20
CA GLY A 203 -12.76 -9.79 -7.84
C GLY A 203 -12.49 -8.40 -7.26
N TYR A 204 -12.58 -8.28 -5.94
CA TYR A 204 -12.17 -7.08 -5.22
C TYR A 204 -10.70 -6.77 -5.46
N VAL A 205 -10.39 -5.50 -5.76
CA VAL A 205 -9.04 -5.03 -6.01
C VAL A 205 -8.66 -4.00 -4.94
N SER A 206 -7.51 -4.20 -4.31
CA SER A 206 -6.91 -3.22 -3.41
C SER A 206 -5.55 -2.82 -3.97
N ILE A 207 -5.31 -1.51 -4.09
CA ILE A 207 -4.05 -0.96 -4.55
C ILE A 207 -3.49 -0.04 -3.46
N MET A 208 -2.26 -0.30 -3.06
CA MET A 208 -1.46 0.60 -2.24
C MET A 208 -0.26 1.07 -3.02
N ALA A 209 0.02 2.35 -2.93
CA ALA A 209 1.27 2.91 -3.41
C ALA A 209 1.67 4.07 -2.52
N ASN A 210 2.95 4.17 -2.18
CA ASN A 210 3.48 5.32 -1.48
C ASN A 210 4.66 5.97 -2.22
N GLY A 211 4.90 7.23 -1.90
CA GLY A 211 6.13 7.92 -2.24
C GLY A 211 7.25 7.46 -1.30
N ASP A 212 8.44 7.21 -1.81
CA ASP A 212 9.65 7.17 -0.99
C ASP A 212 10.36 8.53 -1.11
N ASP A 213 10.73 9.08 0.05
CA ASP A 213 11.41 10.37 0.20
C ASP A 213 12.67 10.36 -0.67
N ASN A 214 12.75 11.25 -1.67
CA ASN A 214 14.03 11.47 -2.33
C ASN A 214 14.96 12.20 -1.38
N ILE A 215 15.91 11.44 -0.84
CA ILE A 215 17.01 12.01 -0.09
C ILE A 215 18.01 12.59 -1.09
N TYR A 216 18.17 13.91 -1.04
CA TYR A 216 19.28 14.62 -1.66
C TYR A 216 19.95 15.51 -0.62
N TYR A 217 21.27 15.41 -0.52
CA TYR A 217 22.10 16.30 0.27
C TYR A 217 23.19 16.89 -0.60
N TYR A 218 23.54 18.15 -0.35
CA TYR A 218 24.71 18.76 -0.97
C TYR A 218 25.39 19.73 -0.02
N GLY A 219 26.67 20.01 -0.27
CA GLY A 219 27.41 21.00 0.50
C GLY A 219 28.90 20.91 0.29
N SER A 220 29.62 21.77 0.99
CA SER A 220 31.07 21.73 1.10
C SER A 220 31.50 21.23 2.48
N THR A 221 32.56 20.42 2.53
CA THR A 221 33.07 19.80 3.76
C THR A 221 34.60 19.76 3.75
N ALA A 222 35.20 19.47 4.90
CA ALA A 222 36.63 19.18 5.03
C ALA A 222 36.98 17.71 4.69
N ALA A 223 35.97 16.85 4.51
CA ALA A 223 36.16 15.43 4.30
C ALA A 223 36.64 15.15 2.87
N LYS A 224 37.79 14.51 2.73
CA LYS A 224 38.37 14.16 1.42
C LYS A 224 37.89 12.80 0.88
N ASN A 225 37.23 12.02 1.74
CA ASN A 225 36.72 10.68 1.43
C ASN A 225 35.66 10.23 2.43
N MET A 226 35.02 9.09 2.15
CA MET A 226 33.94 8.53 2.95
C MET A 226 34.29 8.27 4.43
N CYS A 227 35.54 7.95 4.76
CA CYS A 227 35.92 7.66 6.15
C CYS A 227 35.92 8.92 7.03
N GLN A 228 35.95 10.10 6.43
CA GLN A 228 35.95 11.40 7.11
C GLN A 228 34.60 12.12 7.00
N PHE A 229 33.69 11.59 6.20
CA PHE A 229 32.45 12.25 5.82
C PHE A 229 31.38 12.13 6.92
N ASN A 230 30.75 13.24 7.27
CA ASN A 230 29.52 13.28 8.06
C ASN A 230 28.40 13.93 7.23
N ILE A 231 27.26 13.26 7.12
CA ILE A 231 26.12 13.74 6.33
C ILE A 231 25.49 15.01 6.92
N GLU A 232 25.66 15.24 8.24
CA GLU A 232 25.20 16.45 8.93
C GLU A 232 25.94 17.71 8.47
N ASP A 233 27.09 17.58 7.81
CA ASP A 233 27.79 18.71 7.20
C ASP A 233 27.10 19.24 5.93
N LEU A 234 26.13 18.48 5.40
CA LEU A 234 25.42 18.81 4.17
C LEU A 234 24.04 19.37 4.43
N THR A 235 23.56 20.17 3.49
CA THR A 235 22.19 20.68 3.47
C THR A 235 21.29 19.65 2.79
N LYS A 236 20.22 19.23 3.47
CA LYS A 236 19.14 18.44 2.84
C LYS A 236 18.41 19.34 1.83
N VAL A 237 18.23 18.85 0.61
CA VAL A 237 17.38 19.50 -0.40
C VAL A 237 15.92 19.26 -0.05
N VAL A 238 15.11 20.32 -0.11
CA VAL A 238 13.65 20.19 -0.06
C VAL A 238 13.14 20.01 -1.50
N GLY A 239 12.49 18.88 -1.77
CA GLY A 239 12.04 18.49 -3.10
C GLY A 239 13.14 17.82 -3.94
N ASP A 240 12.97 17.82 -5.27
CA ASP A 240 13.93 17.16 -6.16
C ASP A 240 15.17 18.04 -6.44
N MET A 241 16.30 17.39 -6.67
CA MET A 241 17.57 17.96 -7.07
C MET A 241 17.83 17.81 -8.58
N VAL A 242 17.16 16.86 -9.23
CA VAL A 242 17.27 16.57 -10.67
C VAL A 242 16.75 17.74 -11.49
N ASP A 243 17.44 18.02 -12.59
CA ASP A 243 17.19 19.13 -13.52
C ASP A 243 17.25 20.55 -12.88
N LYS A 244 17.80 20.66 -11.67
CA LYS A 244 18.07 21.93 -11.00
C LYS A 244 19.57 22.27 -10.99
N SER A 245 19.85 23.57 -11.03
CA SER A 245 21.20 24.11 -10.81
C SER A 245 21.45 24.32 -9.31
N ILE A 246 22.61 23.87 -8.84
CA ILE A 246 22.97 23.88 -7.43
C ILE A 246 24.32 24.57 -7.31
N THR A 247 24.33 25.69 -6.60
CA THR A 247 25.56 26.44 -6.33
C THR A 247 26.05 26.13 -4.93
N ILE A 248 27.31 25.76 -4.84
CA ILE A 248 27.98 25.37 -3.59
C ILE A 248 29.21 26.25 -3.44
N THR A 249 29.34 26.88 -2.27
CA THR A 249 30.50 27.68 -1.93
C THR A 249 31.50 26.83 -1.14
N THR A 250 32.73 26.76 -1.63
CA THR A 250 33.87 26.16 -0.92
C THR A 250 34.68 27.24 -0.21
N THR A 251 35.33 26.87 0.89
CA THR A 251 36.26 27.73 1.63
C THR A 251 37.60 27.02 1.80
N LYS A 252 38.61 27.69 2.37
CA LYS A 252 39.88 27.03 2.71
C LYS A 252 39.70 25.87 3.69
N ASP A 253 38.71 25.97 4.59
CA ASP A 253 38.44 24.96 5.62
C ASP A 253 37.48 23.86 5.11
N LYS A 254 36.70 24.15 4.05
CA LYS A 254 35.76 23.23 3.41
C LYS A 254 35.98 23.18 1.89
N PRO A 255 37.09 22.57 1.42
CA PRO A 255 37.46 22.63 0.01
C PRO A 255 36.85 21.51 -0.85
N TYR A 256 36.14 20.53 -0.27
CA TYR A 256 35.55 19.41 -1.01
C TYR A 256 34.04 19.60 -1.14
N ILE A 257 33.51 19.37 -2.34
CA ILE A 257 32.08 19.34 -2.58
C ILE A 257 31.59 17.91 -2.46
N TRP A 258 30.45 17.74 -1.79
CA TRP A 258 29.80 16.47 -1.57
C TRP A 258 28.34 16.53 -2.00
N PHE A 259 27.88 15.41 -2.57
CA PHE A 259 26.49 15.12 -2.84
C PHE A 259 26.16 13.74 -2.28
N ALA A 260 24.96 13.57 -1.73
CA ALA A 260 24.41 12.27 -1.39
C ALA A 260 23.00 12.17 -1.99
N SER A 261 22.70 11.04 -2.61
CA SER A 261 21.38 10.79 -3.20
C SER A 261 20.96 9.34 -3.06
N ARG A 262 19.67 9.07 -2.85
CA ARG A 262 19.12 7.71 -2.97
C ARG A 262 18.97 7.23 -4.41
N VAL A 263 19.04 8.13 -5.38
CA VAL A 263 19.04 7.78 -6.81
C VAL A 263 20.41 8.00 -7.43
N PRO A 264 20.78 7.23 -8.46
CA PRO A 264 22.00 7.48 -9.18
C PRO A 264 21.88 8.78 -10.01
N VAL A 265 22.77 9.73 -9.75
CA VAL A 265 22.79 11.05 -10.39
C VAL A 265 24.09 11.24 -11.17
N VAL A 266 24.00 11.92 -12.31
CA VAL A 266 25.13 12.47 -13.06
C VAL A 266 25.15 13.98 -12.87
N PHE A 267 26.32 14.51 -12.57
CA PHE A 267 26.54 15.93 -12.38
C PHE A 267 27.20 16.53 -13.61
N THR A 268 26.76 17.71 -14.01
CA THR A 268 27.39 18.48 -15.09
C THR A 268 27.76 19.87 -14.60
N GLN A 269 28.91 20.36 -15.05
CA GLN A 269 29.38 21.71 -14.79
C GLN A 269 29.81 22.32 -16.12
N SER A 270 29.31 23.52 -16.41
CA SER A 270 29.59 24.24 -17.67
C SER A 270 29.33 23.41 -18.94
N GLY A 271 28.32 22.53 -18.91
CA GLY A 271 27.94 21.66 -20.03
C GLY A 271 28.74 20.36 -20.15
N PHE A 272 29.73 20.12 -19.29
CA PHE A 272 30.51 18.89 -19.27
C PHE A 272 30.16 18.01 -18.07
N THR A 273 30.27 16.70 -18.21
CA THR A 273 30.10 15.77 -17.07
C THR A 273 31.20 16.04 -16.06
N ALA A 274 30.81 16.34 -14.82
CA ALA A 274 31.72 16.55 -13.72
C ALA A 274 32.38 15.22 -13.35
N ASN A 275 33.70 15.25 -13.21
CA ASN A 275 34.46 14.10 -12.76
C ASN A 275 34.46 14.06 -11.22
N LEU A 276 33.47 13.39 -10.65
CA LEU A 276 33.33 13.20 -9.21
C LEU A 276 33.71 11.76 -8.85
N ASN A 277 34.40 11.62 -7.73
CA ASN A 277 34.52 10.33 -7.05
C ASN A 277 33.13 9.87 -6.63
N SER A 278 32.88 8.56 -6.60
CA SER A 278 31.59 8.03 -6.17
C SER A 278 31.69 6.69 -5.47
N THR A 279 30.71 6.41 -4.59
CA THR A 279 30.50 5.09 -3.99
C THR A 279 29.04 4.92 -3.61
N LYS A 280 28.66 3.70 -3.23
CA LYS A 280 27.35 3.39 -2.66
C LYS A 280 27.53 2.76 -1.27
N VAL A 281 26.82 3.27 -0.28
CA VAL A 281 26.76 2.70 1.07
C VAL A 281 25.29 2.51 1.45
N GLY A 282 24.88 1.27 1.71
CA GLY A 282 23.45 0.93 1.80
C GLY A 282 22.74 1.32 0.51
N ASP A 283 21.67 2.09 0.61
CA ASP A 283 20.86 2.58 -0.52
C ASP A 283 21.21 4.01 -0.97
N ILE A 284 22.27 4.61 -0.43
CA ILE A 284 22.67 5.99 -0.74
C ILE A 284 23.93 5.98 -1.62
N TYR A 285 23.85 6.68 -2.74
CA TYR A 285 24.96 7.04 -3.60
C TYR A 285 25.61 8.34 -3.10
N TYR A 286 26.93 8.30 -2.93
CA TYR A 286 27.73 9.45 -2.53
C TYR A 286 28.63 9.87 -3.69
N TYR A 287 28.76 11.18 -3.89
CA TYR A 287 29.61 11.79 -4.91
C TYR A 287 30.42 12.90 -4.29
N TRP A 288 31.71 13.00 -4.61
CA TRP A 288 32.54 14.10 -4.10
C TRP A 288 33.64 14.52 -5.05
N SER A 289 34.01 15.80 -4.96
CA SER A 289 35.07 16.38 -5.78
C SER A 289 36.46 16.05 -5.22
N ASP A 290 37.48 16.26 -6.04
CA ASP A 290 38.82 16.52 -5.53
C ASP A 290 38.86 17.89 -4.81
N GLU A 291 40.03 18.25 -4.25
CA GLU A 291 40.19 19.51 -3.51
C GLU A 291 40.03 20.72 -4.44
N LEU A 292 39.14 21.64 -4.07
CA LEU A 292 38.84 22.85 -4.84
C LEU A 292 39.40 24.09 -4.14
N LYS A 293 39.67 25.14 -4.95
CA LYS A 293 39.95 26.47 -4.42
C LYS A 293 38.67 27.05 -3.81
N ALA A 294 38.81 27.95 -2.84
CA ALA A 294 37.66 28.68 -2.30
C ALA A 294 36.94 29.47 -3.42
N GLY A 295 35.64 29.29 -3.54
CA GLY A 295 34.84 29.89 -4.59
C GLY A 295 33.45 29.28 -4.71
N GLU A 296 32.68 29.75 -5.68
CA GLU A 296 31.35 29.20 -6.00
C GLU A 296 31.43 28.23 -7.17
N TYR A 297 30.76 27.10 -7.02
CA TYR A 297 30.71 26.04 -8.03
C TYR A 297 29.27 25.65 -8.27
N THR A 298 28.82 25.79 -9.52
CA THR A 298 27.47 25.40 -9.93
C THR A 298 27.49 24.07 -10.65
N TYR A 299 26.59 23.17 -10.25
CA TYR A 299 26.36 21.86 -10.86
C TYR A 299 24.91 21.73 -11.28
N ASN A 300 24.66 21.06 -12.40
CA ASN A 300 23.32 20.59 -12.77
C ASN A 300 23.28 19.08 -12.60
N ALA A 301 22.29 18.60 -11.84
CA ALA A 301 22.08 17.18 -11.59
C ALA A 301 21.09 16.59 -12.60
N LYS A 302 21.36 15.38 -13.09
CA LYS A 302 20.45 14.59 -13.94
C LYS A 302 20.42 13.15 -13.48
N LEU A 303 19.30 12.46 -13.66
CA LEU A 303 19.24 11.01 -13.43
C LEU A 303 20.20 10.28 -14.37
N LYS A 304 20.83 9.23 -13.87
CA LYS A 304 21.69 8.35 -14.64
C LYS A 304 20.91 7.30 -15.41
#